data_AF-A0A6C0ECL6-F1
#
_entry.id   AF-A0A6C0ECL6-F1
#
_cell.length_a   1.000
_cell.length_b   1.000
_cell.length_c   1.000
_cell.angle_alpha   90.00
_cell.angle_beta   90.00
_cell.angle_gamma   90.00
#
_symmetry.space_group_name_H-M   'P 1'
#
loop_
_entity.id
_entity.type
_entity.pdbx_description
1 polymer ?
#
loop_
_entity_poly.entity_id
_entity_poly.type
_entity_poly.pdbx_seq_one_letter_code
_entity_poly.pdbx_strand_id
1 'polypeptide(L)'
;MSLQQDNIAISMPPDEPANNSYIGRLKIKIGNINTFGLAAYICVFLIYLVINALPISELVIATKFKNDIDCESNVGVSLYQWLITDAAMVISLVGFIFLLFTIAFITNSNGMMNIMFVSFLLLIPYVIFNFAWLIVGSIIFWRDCVHVNPSEVNTIMWVVLLIKWIMMFLTLMSRSKKSEE
;
A
#
# COMPACT_ATOMS: atom_id res chain seq x y z
N MET A 1 41.46 -58.31 39.95
CA MET A 1 40.89 -56.99 39.63
C MET A 1 40.01 -57.17 38.41
N SER A 2 38.76 -57.58 38.63
CA SER A 2 37.79 -57.94 37.60
C SER A 2 36.90 -56.74 37.30
N LEU A 3 36.96 -56.26 36.06
CA LEU A 3 36.09 -55.19 35.56
C LEU A 3 34.66 -55.74 35.42
N GLN A 4 33.75 -55.17 36.21
CA GLN A 4 32.33 -55.44 36.17
C GLN A 4 31.72 -54.58 35.06
N GLN A 5 31.17 -55.24 34.05
CA GLN A 5 30.64 -54.63 32.83
C GLN A 5 29.12 -54.50 32.99
N ASP A 6 28.66 -53.31 33.40
CA ASP A 6 27.23 -53.03 33.56
C ASP A 6 26.57 -52.85 32.18
N ASN A 7 25.76 -53.84 31.81
CA ASN A 7 24.88 -53.80 30.64
C ASN A 7 23.76 -52.78 30.89
N ILE A 8 23.89 -51.58 30.33
CA ILE A 8 22.80 -50.60 30.25
C ILE A 8 21.90 -51.01 29.09
N ALA A 9 20.81 -51.71 29.42
CA ALA A 9 19.71 -51.93 28.48
C ALA A 9 18.99 -50.61 28.24
N ILE A 10 19.24 -49.99 27.08
CA ILE A 10 18.47 -48.84 26.61
C ILE A 10 17.12 -49.37 26.11
N SER A 11 16.09 -49.26 26.95
CA SER A 11 14.71 -49.50 26.54
C SER A 11 14.24 -48.33 25.66
N MET A 12 14.15 -48.54 24.36
CA MET A 12 13.43 -47.62 23.48
C MET A 12 11.93 -47.73 23.76
N PRO A 13 11.21 -46.61 23.94
CA PRO A 13 9.76 -46.63 23.99
C PRO A 13 9.19 -47.03 22.62
N PRO A 14 8.09 -47.80 22.59
CA PRO A 14 7.53 -48.32 21.36
C PRO A 14 6.81 -47.20 20.60
N ASP A 15 7.12 -47.11 19.31
CA ASP A 15 6.26 -46.68 18.21
C ASP A 15 5.28 -45.54 18.53
N GLU A 16 5.79 -44.31 18.56
CA GLU A 16 4.93 -43.14 18.41
C GLU A 16 4.60 -42.98 16.91
N PRO A 17 3.33 -43.18 16.49
CA PRO A 17 2.97 -43.04 15.09
C PRO A 17 3.20 -41.59 14.65
N ALA A 18 3.94 -41.42 13.56
CA ALA A 18 4.22 -40.15 12.92
C ALA A 18 2.95 -39.29 12.84
N ASN A 19 2.93 -38.25 13.67
CA ASN A 19 1.86 -37.29 13.81
C ASN A 19 1.73 -36.45 12.54
N ASN A 20 1.02 -36.97 11.55
CA ASN A 20 0.57 -36.27 10.33
C ASN A 20 -0.52 -35.20 10.60
N SER A 21 -0.69 -34.75 11.86
CA SER A 21 -1.75 -33.82 12.27
C SER A 21 -1.31 -32.35 12.37
N TYR A 22 -0.33 -31.91 11.57
CA TYR A 22 -0.01 -30.48 11.42
C TYR A 22 -0.63 -29.82 10.19
N ILE A 23 -1.37 -30.58 9.37
CA ILE A 23 -2.37 -29.97 8.45
C ILE A 23 -3.60 -29.64 9.30
N GLY A 24 -3.38 -28.76 10.28
CA GLY A 24 -4.39 -28.16 11.13
C GLY A 24 -5.33 -27.37 10.23
N ARG A 25 -6.46 -28.01 9.93
CA ARG A 25 -7.70 -27.45 9.39
C ARG A 25 -7.79 -25.94 9.64
N LEU A 26 -7.42 -25.15 8.62
CA LEU A 26 -8.06 -23.87 8.35
C LEU A 26 -9.51 -24.19 7.94
N LYS A 27 -10.32 -24.64 8.90
CA LYS A 27 -11.77 -24.53 8.80
C LYS A 27 -12.04 -23.05 8.96
N ILE A 28 -11.96 -22.33 7.84
CA ILE A 28 -12.57 -21.01 7.70
C ILE A 28 -14.04 -21.26 8.03
N LYS A 29 -14.41 -20.99 9.28
CA LYS A 29 -15.80 -20.94 9.70
C LYS A 29 -16.33 -19.76 8.90
N ILE A 30 -16.93 -20.03 7.75
CA ILE A 30 -17.73 -19.07 7.00
C ILE A 30 -18.93 -18.81 7.92
N GLY A 31 -18.69 -17.93 8.90
CA GLY A 31 -19.71 -17.42 9.78
C GLY A 31 -20.74 -16.73 8.91
N ASN A 32 -21.98 -16.71 9.38
CA ASN A 32 -23.08 -15.98 8.76
C ASN A 32 -22.59 -14.55 8.45
N ILE A 33 -22.29 -14.26 7.18
CA ILE A 33 -21.74 -12.96 6.78
C ILE A 33 -22.88 -11.96 6.95
N ASN A 34 -22.77 -11.10 7.97
CA ASN A 34 -23.72 -10.03 8.17
C ASN A 34 -23.80 -9.19 6.89
N THR A 35 -24.98 -9.09 6.29
CA THR A 35 -25.22 -8.34 5.04
C THR A 35 -24.66 -6.91 5.12
N PHE A 36 -24.73 -6.30 6.30
CA PHE A 36 -24.14 -4.99 6.58
C PHE A 36 -22.60 -4.96 6.45
N GLY A 37 -21.90 -5.98 6.96
CA GLY A 37 -20.45 -6.09 6.85
C GLY A 37 -19.99 -6.26 5.41
N LEU A 38 -20.73 -7.06 4.62
CA LEU A 38 -20.46 -7.23 3.20
C LEU A 38 -20.66 -5.92 2.43
N ALA A 39 -21.74 -5.18 2.71
CA ALA A 39 -21.99 -3.89 2.08
C ALA A 39 -20.88 -2.87 2.39
N ALA A 40 -20.43 -2.80 3.65
CA ALA A 40 -19.33 -1.93 4.04
C ALA A 40 -18.01 -2.32 3.33
N TYR A 41 -17.71 -3.61 3.21
CA TYR A 41 -16.54 -4.10 2.50
C TYR A 41 -16.59 -3.74 1.01
N ILE A 42 -17.73 -3.91 0.36
CA ILE A 42 -17.94 -3.50 -1.04
C ILE A 42 -17.71 -1.99 -1.20
N CYS A 43 -18.24 -1.17 -0.28
CA CYS A 43 -18.03 0.28 -0.33
C CYS A 43 -16.54 0.65 -0.24
N VAL A 44 -15.80 0.03 0.70
CA VAL A 44 -14.36 0.25 0.84
C VAL A 44 -13.59 -0.21 -0.41
N PHE A 45 -13.99 -1.32 -1.01
CA PHE A 45 -13.40 -1.80 -2.27
C PHE A 45 -13.63 -0.83 -3.43
N LEU A 46 -14.84 -0.26 -3.56
CA LEU A 46 -15.12 0.75 -4.59
C LEU A 46 -14.29 2.02 -4.38
N ILE A 47 -14.18 2.48 -3.14
CA ILE A 47 -13.32 3.63 -2.79
C ILE A 47 -11.86 3.32 -3.15
N TYR A 48 -11.38 2.11 -2.86
CA TYR A 48 -10.05 1.66 -3.23
C TYR A 48 -9.81 1.74 -4.74
N LEU A 49 -10.77 1.28 -5.57
CA LEU A 49 -10.66 1.36 -7.02
C LEU A 49 -10.60 2.82 -7.52
N VAL A 50 -11.44 3.69 -6.97
CA VAL A 50 -11.47 5.12 -7.35
C VAL A 50 -10.17 5.82 -6.98
N ILE A 51 -9.64 5.58 -5.77
CA ILE A 51 -8.40 6.19 -5.30
C ILE A 51 -7.19 5.76 -6.17
N ASN A 52 -7.14 4.49 -6.58
CA ASN A 52 -6.03 3.98 -7.38
C ASN A 52 -6.10 4.35 -8.86
N ALA A 53 -7.22 4.88 -9.36
CA ALA A 53 -7.36 5.22 -10.78
C ALA A 53 -6.29 6.22 -11.26
N LEU A 54 -5.99 7.24 -10.45
CA LEU A 54 -4.98 8.24 -10.78
C LEU A 54 -3.55 7.67 -10.78
N PRO A 55 -3.06 7.01 -9.70
CA PRO A 55 -1.77 6.32 -9.70
C PRO A 55 -1.60 5.31 -10.84
N ILE A 56 -2.65 4.54 -11.16
CA ILE A 56 -2.62 3.59 -12.28
C ILE A 56 -2.45 4.35 -13.61
N SER A 57 -3.14 5.46 -13.81
CA SER A 57 -2.98 6.28 -15.01
C SER A 57 -1.57 6.84 -15.13
N GLU A 58 -0.97 7.30 -14.04
CA GLU A 58 0.43 7.77 -13.99
C GLU A 58 1.41 6.67 -14.37
N LEU A 59 1.20 5.46 -13.84
CA LEU A 59 2.01 4.29 -14.15
C LEU A 59 1.88 3.88 -15.64
N VAL A 60 0.67 3.92 -16.19
CA VAL A 60 0.42 3.64 -17.61
C VAL A 60 1.10 4.69 -18.49
N ILE A 61 1.04 5.97 -18.14
CA ILE A 61 1.69 7.04 -18.89
C ILE A 61 3.21 6.90 -18.83
N ALA A 62 3.77 6.69 -17.63
CA ALA A 62 5.20 6.51 -17.45
C ALA A 62 5.73 5.31 -18.22
N THR A 63 5.00 4.20 -18.24
CA THR A 63 5.42 2.99 -18.97
C THR A 63 5.24 3.13 -20.47
N LYS A 64 4.12 3.71 -20.94
CA LYS A 64 3.82 3.89 -22.36
C LYS A 64 4.81 4.85 -23.03
N PHE A 65 5.13 5.96 -22.39
CA PHE A 65 5.98 7.02 -22.96
C PHE A 65 7.41 6.98 -22.44
N LYS A 66 7.85 5.86 -21.84
CA LYS A 66 9.18 5.74 -21.23
C LYS A 66 10.33 6.22 -22.14
N ASN A 67 10.26 5.89 -23.43
CA ASN A 67 11.29 6.21 -24.41
C ASN A 67 11.02 7.50 -25.18
N ASP A 68 9.84 8.10 -25.01
CA ASP A 68 9.37 9.27 -25.77
C ASP A 68 9.38 10.55 -24.92
N ILE A 69 9.66 10.45 -23.61
CA ILE A 69 9.76 11.60 -22.71
C ILE A 69 11.13 12.25 -22.90
N ASP A 70 11.17 13.23 -23.79
CA ASP A 70 12.37 14.05 -24.07
C ASP A 70 12.57 15.16 -23.02
N CYS A 71 12.57 14.79 -21.73
CA CYS A 71 12.89 15.74 -20.66
C CYS A 71 13.86 15.14 -19.64
N GLU A 72 15.09 15.66 -19.65
CA GLU A 72 16.06 15.46 -18.58
C GLU A 72 16.02 16.65 -17.61
N SER A 73 15.97 16.34 -16.32
CA SER A 73 15.86 17.35 -15.26
C SER A 73 17.19 17.56 -14.57
N ASN A 74 17.55 18.83 -14.36
CA ASN A 74 18.74 19.21 -13.61
C ASN A 74 18.61 18.93 -12.10
N VAL A 75 17.44 18.51 -11.62
CA VAL A 75 17.21 18.06 -10.23
C VAL A 75 17.78 16.65 -9.99
N GLY A 76 18.25 15.95 -11.03
CA GLY A 76 18.81 14.60 -10.93
C GLY A 76 17.75 13.50 -10.81
N VAL A 77 16.47 13.85 -11.01
CA VAL A 77 15.33 12.92 -11.06
C VAL A 77 14.58 13.15 -12.35
N SER A 78 14.48 12.13 -13.20
CA SER A 78 13.73 12.24 -14.46
C SER A 78 12.21 12.24 -14.22
N LEU A 79 11.45 12.80 -15.15
CA LEU A 79 9.98 12.82 -15.08
C LEU A 79 9.40 11.40 -14.96
N TYR A 80 9.99 10.45 -15.67
CA TYR A 80 9.65 9.02 -15.59
C TYR A 80 9.84 8.46 -14.17
N GLN A 81 10.98 8.75 -13.53
CA GLN A 81 11.25 8.33 -12.15
C GLN A 81 10.25 8.97 -11.19
N TRP A 82 9.94 10.25 -11.39
CA TRP A 82 8.96 10.96 -10.57
C TRP A 82 7.59 10.30 -10.59
N LEU A 83 7.06 10.01 -11.79
CA LEU A 83 5.76 9.35 -11.98
C LEU A 83 5.72 7.94 -11.38
N ILE A 84 6.76 7.13 -11.61
CA ILE A 84 6.77 5.75 -11.11
C ILE A 84 6.87 5.71 -9.60
N THR A 85 7.76 6.52 -9.01
CA THR A 85 7.92 6.55 -7.56
C THR A 85 6.64 7.02 -6.89
N ASP A 86 5.97 8.03 -7.44
CA ASP A 86 4.69 8.49 -6.92
C ASP A 86 3.63 7.37 -6.99
N ALA A 87 3.38 6.82 -8.18
CA ALA A 87 2.39 5.77 -8.39
C ALA A 87 2.67 4.54 -7.51
N ALA A 88 3.92 4.09 -7.46
CA ALA A 88 4.33 2.94 -6.65
C ALA A 88 4.11 3.20 -5.15
N MET A 89 4.40 4.41 -4.67
CA MET A 89 4.21 4.74 -3.26
C MET A 89 2.72 4.78 -2.89
N VAL A 90 1.87 5.38 -3.73
CA VAL A 90 0.42 5.40 -3.47
C VAL A 90 -0.17 3.99 -3.54
N ILE A 91 0.14 3.22 -4.58
CA ILE A 91 -0.40 1.86 -4.76
C ILE A 91 0.05 0.95 -3.60
N SER A 92 1.32 1.01 -3.21
CA SER A 92 1.85 0.15 -2.14
C SER A 92 1.21 0.47 -0.79
N LEU A 93 1.06 1.75 -0.42
CA LEU A 93 0.43 2.12 0.84
C LEU A 93 -1.06 1.76 0.86
N VAL A 94 -1.80 2.19 -0.16
CA VAL A 94 -3.25 1.97 -0.22
C VAL A 94 -3.55 0.46 -0.32
N GLY A 95 -2.74 -0.28 -1.09
CA GLY A 95 -2.78 -1.74 -1.16
C GLY A 95 -2.52 -2.41 0.18
N PHE A 96 -1.51 -1.96 0.92
CA PHE A 96 -1.20 -2.49 2.25
C PHE A 96 -2.34 -2.26 3.25
N ILE A 97 -2.89 -1.04 3.30
CA ILE A 97 -4.04 -0.72 4.17
C ILE A 97 -5.27 -1.57 3.79
N PHE A 98 -5.55 -1.71 2.50
CA PHE A 98 -6.66 -2.55 2.03
C PHE A 98 -6.47 -4.03 2.39
N LEU A 99 -5.24 -4.54 2.30
CA LEU A 99 -4.90 -5.90 2.71
C LEU A 99 -5.13 -6.11 4.21
N LEU A 100 -4.69 -5.18 5.06
CA LEU A 100 -4.96 -5.24 6.50
C LEU A 100 -6.46 -5.26 6.80
N PHE A 101 -7.23 -4.39 6.13
CA PHE A 101 -8.69 -4.34 6.27
C PHE A 101 -9.35 -5.67 5.86
N THR A 102 -8.89 -6.26 4.76
CA THR A 102 -9.39 -7.55 4.25
C THR A 102 -9.12 -8.69 5.23
N ILE A 103 -7.92 -8.75 5.81
CA ILE A 103 -7.57 -9.75 6.83
C ILE A 103 -8.46 -9.57 8.08
N ALA A 104 -8.68 -8.33 8.52
CA ALA A 104 -9.56 -8.03 9.66
C ALA A 104 -10.98 -8.54 9.43
N PHE A 105 -11.51 -8.28 8.23
CA PHE A 105 -12.84 -8.69 7.82
C PHE A 105 -12.98 -10.21 7.79
N ILE A 106 -12.03 -10.93 7.18
CA ILE A 106 -12.08 -12.40 7.06
C ILE A 106 -11.92 -13.08 8.42
N THR A 107 -11.05 -12.56 9.28
CA THR A 107 -10.79 -13.14 10.61
C THR A 107 -11.83 -12.75 11.65
N ASN A 108 -12.76 -11.85 11.32
CA ASN A 108 -13.72 -11.24 12.23
C ASN A 108 -13.06 -10.75 13.53
N SER A 109 -11.88 -10.15 13.39
CA SER A 109 -11.04 -9.76 14.51
C SER A 109 -11.54 -8.46 15.13
N ASN A 110 -11.64 -8.43 16.47
CA ASN A 110 -11.85 -7.19 17.23
C ASN A 110 -10.69 -6.19 17.11
N GLY A 111 -9.60 -6.57 16.42
CA GLY A 111 -8.42 -5.74 16.16
C GLY A 111 -8.63 -4.55 15.21
N MET A 112 -9.87 -4.22 14.84
CA MET A 112 -10.18 -3.11 13.93
C MET A 112 -9.61 -1.77 14.40
N MET A 113 -9.67 -1.49 15.71
CA MET A 113 -9.07 -0.29 16.31
C MET A 113 -7.56 -0.24 16.12
N ASN A 114 -6.87 -1.38 16.29
CA ASN A 114 -5.42 -1.46 16.09
C ASN A 114 -5.06 -1.20 14.62
N ILE A 115 -5.86 -1.69 13.68
CA ILE A 115 -5.64 -1.47 12.24
C ILE A 115 -5.86 -0.01 11.88
N MET A 116 -6.89 0.64 12.43
CA MET A 116 -7.09 2.08 12.26
C MET A 116 -5.91 2.89 12.80
N PHE A 117 -5.40 2.50 13.98
CA PHE A 117 -4.24 3.15 14.59
C PHE A 117 -2.96 2.98 13.75
N VAL A 118 -2.67 1.75 13.30
CA VAL A 118 -1.52 1.46 12.42
C VAL A 118 -1.65 2.21 11.09
N SER A 119 -2.85 2.23 10.49
CA SER A 119 -3.12 2.98 9.26
C SER A 119 -2.90 4.48 9.45
N PHE A 120 -3.30 5.03 10.59
CA PHE A 120 -3.07 6.43 10.94
C PHE A 120 -1.57 6.74 11.09
N LEU A 121 -0.81 5.86 11.77
CA LEU A 121 0.64 6.02 11.91
C LEU A 121 1.36 5.97 10.56
N LEU A 122 0.95 5.09 9.65
CA LEU A 122 1.51 5.00 8.29
C LEU A 122 1.14 6.21 7.41
N LEU A 123 0.00 6.84 7.67
CA LEU A 123 -0.45 8.00 6.91
C LEU A 123 0.44 9.24 7.14
N ILE A 124 1.02 9.41 8.33
CA ILE A 124 1.87 10.56 8.66
C ILE A 124 3.10 10.67 7.74
N PRO A 125 4.02 9.68 7.68
CA PRO A 125 5.17 9.75 6.80
C PRO A 125 4.76 9.80 5.33
N TYR A 126 3.64 9.17 4.96
CA TYR A 126 3.12 9.24 3.61
C TYR A 126 2.69 10.65 3.19
N VAL A 127 1.97 11.38 4.05
CA VAL A 127 1.56 12.77 3.75
C VAL A 127 2.78 13.66 3.61
N ILE A 128 3.79 13.50 4.49
CA ILE A 128 5.05 14.26 4.41
C ILE A 128 5.78 13.94 3.11
N PHE A 129 5.91 12.65 2.77
CA PHE A 129 6.53 12.21 1.53
C PHE A 129 5.80 12.77 0.30
N ASN A 130 4.48 12.61 0.21
CA ASN A 130 3.68 13.11 -0.90
C ASN A 130 3.79 14.62 -1.05
N PHE A 131 3.80 15.36 0.05
CA PHE A 131 3.97 16.81 0.00
C PHE A 131 5.34 17.19 -0.57
N ALA A 132 6.42 16.59 -0.06
CA ALA A 132 7.77 16.82 -0.56
C ALA A 132 7.90 16.39 -2.04
N TRP A 133 7.35 15.23 -2.39
CA TRP A 133 7.41 14.68 -3.74
C TRP A 133 6.60 15.49 -4.74
N LEU A 134 5.46 16.05 -4.32
CA LEU A 134 4.65 16.97 -5.13
C LEU A 134 5.41 18.27 -5.42
N ILE A 135 6.17 18.80 -4.46
CA ILE A 135 7.03 19.96 -4.67
C ILE A 135 8.13 19.61 -5.70
N VAL A 136 8.82 18.49 -5.52
CA VAL A 136 9.85 18.02 -6.47
C VAL A 136 9.28 17.89 -7.89
N GLY A 137 8.11 17.25 -8.03
CA GLY A 137 7.43 17.10 -9.30
C GLY A 137 7.04 18.43 -9.94
N SER A 138 6.55 19.36 -9.12
CA SER A 138 6.20 20.71 -9.58
C SER A 138 7.44 21.45 -10.08
N ILE A 139 8.58 21.33 -9.40
CA ILE A 139 9.85 21.96 -9.82
C ILE A 139 10.35 21.34 -11.13
N ILE A 140 10.42 20.01 -11.21
CA ILE A 140 10.84 19.29 -12.42
C ILE A 140 9.99 19.74 -13.61
N PHE A 141 8.68 19.75 -13.42
CA PHE A 141 7.75 20.01 -14.50
C PHE A 141 7.68 21.48 -14.92
N TRP A 142 7.66 22.41 -13.94
CA TRP A 142 7.58 23.85 -14.22
C TRP A 142 8.89 24.42 -14.79
N ARG A 143 10.03 23.96 -14.27
CA ARG A 143 11.34 24.51 -14.65
C ARG A 143 11.93 23.82 -15.87
N ASP A 144 11.91 22.49 -15.88
CA ASP A 144 12.70 21.70 -16.84
C ASP A 144 11.82 21.09 -17.95
N CYS A 145 10.57 20.72 -17.65
CA CYS A 145 9.71 19.97 -18.57
C CYS A 145 8.43 20.70 -19.04
N VAL A 146 8.40 22.03 -19.01
CA VAL A 146 7.17 22.82 -19.31
C VAL A 146 6.65 22.61 -20.74
N HIS A 147 7.52 22.21 -21.66
CA HIS A 147 7.20 21.90 -23.06
C HIS A 147 7.53 20.44 -23.43
N VAL A 148 7.34 19.50 -22.49
CA VAL A 148 7.61 18.09 -22.75
C VAL A 148 6.76 17.56 -23.92
N ASN A 149 7.40 16.80 -24.80
CA ASN A 149 6.73 16.02 -25.83
C ASN A 149 6.56 14.56 -25.35
N PRO A 150 5.48 13.88 -25.73
CA PRO A 150 4.36 14.38 -26.54
C PRO A 150 3.39 15.30 -25.74
N SER A 151 2.63 16.15 -26.44
CA SER A 151 1.76 17.18 -25.85
C SER A 151 0.69 16.64 -24.87
N GLU A 152 0.31 15.39 -25.06
CA GLU A 152 -0.60 14.62 -24.24
C GLU A 152 0.00 14.38 -22.84
N VAL A 153 1.31 14.06 -22.77
CA VAL A 153 2.02 13.91 -21.49
C VAL A 153 2.05 15.26 -20.77
N ASN A 154 2.35 16.35 -21.47
CA ASN A 154 2.35 17.69 -20.89
C ASN A 154 0.98 18.05 -20.27
N THR A 155 -0.10 17.86 -21.03
CA THR A 155 -1.45 18.16 -20.57
C THR A 155 -1.84 17.32 -19.35
N ILE A 156 -1.57 16.02 -19.38
CA ILE A 156 -1.92 15.14 -18.27
C ILE A 156 -1.09 15.46 -17.03
N MET A 157 0.20 15.76 -17.18
CA MET A 157 1.06 16.17 -16.06
C MET A 157 0.54 17.42 -15.36
N TRP A 158 0.10 18.44 -16.12
CA TRP A 158 -0.54 19.62 -15.57
C TRP A 158 -1.79 19.29 -14.77
N VAL A 159 -2.66 18.44 -15.32
CA VAL A 159 -3.90 18.00 -14.66
C VAL A 159 -3.58 17.22 -13.38
N VAL A 160 -2.62 16.30 -13.42
CA VAL A 160 -2.18 15.50 -12.26
C VAL A 160 -1.67 16.41 -11.14
N LEU A 161 -0.76 17.33 -11.44
CA LEU A 161 -0.21 18.26 -10.45
C LEU A 161 -1.30 19.12 -9.82
N LEU A 162 -2.20 19.67 -10.64
CA LEU A 162 -3.32 20.49 -10.17
C LEU A 162 -4.25 19.70 -9.26
N ILE A 163 -4.64 18.49 -9.66
CA ILE A 163 -5.47 17.59 -8.83
C ILE A 163 -4.79 17.29 -7.50
N LYS A 164 -3.50 16.93 -7.51
CA LYS A 164 -2.75 16.61 -6.28
C LYS A 164 -2.63 17.80 -5.33
N TRP A 165 -2.39 19.01 -5.86
CA TRP A 165 -2.39 20.23 -5.06
C TRP A 165 -3.76 20.51 -4.42
N ILE A 166 -4.86 20.37 -5.19
CA ILE A 166 -6.22 20.52 -4.67
C ILE A 166 -6.49 19.49 -3.57
N MET A 167 -6.19 18.21 -3.81
CA MET A 167 -6.39 17.14 -2.82
C MET A 167 -5.59 17.40 -1.54
N MET A 168 -4.33 17.83 -1.67
CA MET A 168 -3.49 18.19 -0.52
C MET A 168 -4.10 19.36 0.26
N PHE A 169 -4.53 20.42 -0.44
CA PHE A 169 -5.14 21.59 0.18
C PHE A 169 -6.44 21.25 0.92
N LEU A 170 -7.33 20.46 0.31
CA LEU A 170 -8.55 19.96 0.95
C LEU A 170 -8.25 19.12 2.19
N THR A 171 -7.21 18.28 2.13
CA THR A 171 -6.77 17.45 3.25
C THR A 171 -6.30 18.31 4.43
N LEU A 172 -5.57 19.40 4.17
CA LEU A 172 -5.13 20.32 5.22
C LEU A 172 -6.30 21.13 5.82
N MET A 173 -7.21 21.65 4.97
CA MET A 173 -8.36 22.43 5.43
C MET A 173 -9.35 21.60 6.27
N SER A 174 -9.59 20.34 5.91
CA SER A 174 -10.49 19.45 6.66
C SER A 174 -10.03 19.21 8.11
N ARG A 175 -8.73 19.35 8.40
CA ARG A 175 -8.19 19.24 9.76
C ARG A 175 -8.38 20.50 10.59
N SER A 176 -8.32 21.68 9.96
CA SER A 176 -8.45 22.98 10.66
C SER A 176 -9.82 23.17 11.31
N LYS A 177 -10.90 22.65 10.69
CA LYS A 177 -12.26 22.78 11.25
C LYS A 177 -12.48 21.96 12.52
N LYS A 178 -11.70 20.90 12.72
CA LYS A 178 -11.89 19.97 13.85
C LYS A 178 -11.21 20.43 15.14
N SER A 179 -10.41 21.50 15.12
CA SER A 179 -9.80 22.09 16.31
C SER A 179 -10.63 23.22 16.93
N GLU A 180 -11.74 23.61 16.32
CA GLU A 180 -12.63 24.69 16.79
C GLU A 180 -13.93 24.16 17.43
N GLU A 181 -14.15 22.85 17.40
CA GLU A 181 -15.25 22.13 18.07
C GLU A 181 -14.73 21.36 19.29
#